data_AF-A0A419J814-F1
#
_entry.id   AF-A0A419J814-F1
#
_cell.length_a   1.000
_cell.length_b   1.000
_cell.length_c   1.000
_cell.angle_alpha   90.00
_cell.angle_beta   90.00
_cell.angle_gamma   90.00
#
_symmetry.space_group_name_H-M   'P 1'
#
loop_
_entity.id
_entity.type
_entity.pdbx_description
1 polymer ?
#
loop_
_entity_poly.entity_id
_entity_poly.type
_entity_poly.pdbx_seq_one_letter_code
_entity_poly.pdbx_strand_id
1 'polypeptide(L)'
;MMKPKSNVWMYVVVLMCVLVVILILGVWYFQGLSSREEKGTVPLTTEFYKGNFSVSDAPILNRTVELVFTLETIDDAPNTTIKMFLPEGIELVEGNLLWNGDIKRDEKIEHKISIKVVKEGEWRIRAWVENEKFSGFNRAFFCYIDS
;
A
#
# COMPACT_ATOMS: atom_id res chain seq x y z
N MET A 1 77.00 25.90 -24.61
CA MET A 1 75.54 26.08 -24.48
C MET A 1 74.85 24.73 -24.67
N MET A 2 74.47 24.05 -23.58
CA MET A 2 73.69 22.80 -23.64
C MET A 2 72.23 23.16 -23.93
N LYS A 3 71.65 22.60 -25.00
CA LYS A 3 70.21 22.70 -25.26
C LYS A 3 69.45 21.84 -24.24
N PRO A 4 68.38 22.35 -23.61
CA PRO A 4 67.60 21.54 -22.67
C PRO A 4 66.94 20.38 -23.41
N LYS A 5 67.08 19.16 -22.85
CA LYS A 5 66.43 17.96 -23.36
C LYS A 5 64.92 18.19 -23.21
N SER A 6 64.22 18.19 -24.34
CA SER A 6 62.81 18.59 -24.39
C SER A 6 61.94 17.65 -23.54
N ASN A 7 61.33 18.19 -22.49
CA ASN A 7 60.44 17.46 -21.57
C ASN A 7 59.07 17.14 -22.21
N VAL A 8 58.93 17.34 -23.52
CA VAL A 8 57.71 17.08 -24.31
C VAL A 8 57.16 15.67 -24.07
N TRP A 9 58.04 14.66 -23.95
CA TRP A 9 57.61 13.29 -23.67
C TRP A 9 56.94 13.14 -22.30
N MET A 10 57.42 13.85 -21.28
CA MET A 10 56.82 13.88 -19.95
C MET A 10 55.43 14.52 -19.98
N TYR A 11 55.25 15.60 -20.73
CA TYR A 11 53.94 16.25 -20.89
C TYR A 11 52.94 15.36 -21.64
N VAL A 12 53.39 14.61 -22.66
CA VAL A 12 52.55 13.65 -23.38
C VAL A 12 52.08 12.52 -22.45
N VAL A 13 52.97 11.98 -21.62
CA VAL A 13 52.62 10.93 -20.65
C VAL A 13 51.64 11.44 -19.60
N VAL A 14 51.87 12.64 -19.06
CA VAL A 14 50.95 13.26 -18.08
C VAL A 14 49.58 13.51 -18.70
N LEU A 15 49.51 14.03 -19.93
CA LEU A 15 48.25 14.27 -20.63
C LEU A 15 47.45 12.96 -20.84
N MET A 16 48.14 11.88 -21.19
CA MET A 16 47.51 10.56 -21.35
C MET A 16 46.96 10.02 -20.02
N CYS A 17 47.69 10.16 -18.92
CA CYS A 17 47.19 9.76 -17.59
C CYS A 17 45.96 10.57 -17.17
N VAL A 18 45.94 11.88 -17.44
CA VAL A 18 44.78 12.74 -17.14
C VAL A 18 43.55 12.32 -17.94
N LEU A 19 43.72 12.02 -19.23
CA LEU A 19 42.62 11.54 -20.08
C LEU A 19 42.05 10.21 -19.60
N VAL A 20 42.90 9.27 -19.17
CA VAL A 20 42.45 7.97 -18.63
C VAL A 20 41.66 8.16 -17.32
N VAL A 21 42.09 9.06 -16.43
CA VAL A 21 41.36 9.36 -15.20
C VAL A 21 39.99 9.99 -15.49
N ILE A 22 39.90 10.91 -16.46
CA ILE A 22 38.62 11.51 -16.87
C ILE A 22 37.68 10.45 -17.44
N LEU A 23 38.18 9.52 -18.25
CA LEU A 23 37.37 8.42 -18.79
C LEU A 23 36.87 7.49 -17.68
N ILE A 24 37.73 7.14 -16.73
CA ILE A 24 37.34 6.31 -15.58
C ILE A 24 36.26 7.04 -14.76
N LEU A 25 36.48 8.30 -14.38
CA LEU A 25 35.50 9.10 -13.63
C LEU A 25 34.19 9.27 -14.40
N GLY A 26 34.25 9.46 -15.72
CA GLY A 26 33.06 9.53 -16.58
C GLY A 26 32.26 8.23 -16.59
N VAL A 27 32.92 7.07 -16.62
CA VAL A 27 32.27 5.76 -16.56
C VAL A 27 31.62 5.52 -15.18
N TRP A 28 32.30 5.88 -14.08
CA TRP A 28 31.72 5.82 -12.73
C TRP A 28 30.50 6.75 -12.60
N TYR A 29 30.58 7.97 -13.17
CA TYR A 29 29.47 8.91 -13.17
C TYR A 29 28.28 8.41 -14.02
N PHE A 30 28.56 7.79 -15.17
CA PHE A 30 27.54 7.28 -16.08
C PHE A 30 26.82 6.04 -15.51
N GLN A 31 27.54 5.15 -14.81
CA GLN A 31 26.92 4.03 -14.09
C GLN A 31 26.05 4.50 -12.91
N GLY A 32 26.35 5.66 -12.32
CA GLY A 32 25.51 6.30 -11.29
C GLY A 32 24.24 6.98 -11.80
N LEU A 33 24.16 7.31 -13.10
CA LEU A 33 22.98 7.92 -13.73
C LEU A 33 22.04 6.90 -14.39
N SER A 34 22.52 5.69 -14.68
CA SER A 34 21.73 4.62 -15.32
C SER A 34 20.91 3.79 -14.31
N SER A 35 20.47 4.40 -13.21
CA SER A 35 19.52 3.81 -12.27
C SER A 35 18.54 4.88 -11.78
N ARG A 36 17.75 5.42 -12.70
CA ARG A 36 16.41 5.89 -12.33
C ARG A 36 15.44 5.44 -13.40
N GLU A 37 14.89 4.27 -13.13
CA GLU A 37 13.64 3.77 -13.66
C GLU A 37 12.64 4.94 -13.73
N GLU A 38 12.27 5.39 -14.92
CA GLU A 38 11.09 6.23 -15.10
C GLU A 38 9.86 5.31 -14.95
N LYS A 39 9.60 4.85 -13.72
CA LYS A 39 8.27 4.41 -13.34
C LYS A 39 7.45 5.67 -13.17
N GLY A 40 6.68 6.00 -14.20
CA GLY A 40 5.64 7.02 -14.16
C GLY A 40 4.87 6.86 -12.86
N THR A 41 5.08 7.81 -11.95
CA THR A 41 4.48 7.78 -10.63
C THR A 41 3.04 8.21 -10.81
N VAL A 42 2.12 7.25 -10.99
CA VAL A 42 0.74 7.48 -10.58
C VAL A 42 0.83 7.87 -9.10
N PRO A 43 0.25 9.00 -8.65
CA PRO A 43 0.33 9.39 -7.25
C PRO A 43 -0.19 8.25 -6.37
N LEU A 44 0.67 7.68 -5.53
CA LEU A 44 0.41 6.48 -4.72
C LEU A 44 -0.60 6.70 -3.57
N THR A 45 -1.40 7.76 -3.61
CA THR A 45 -2.22 8.17 -2.46
C THR A 45 -3.58 8.74 -2.84
N THR A 46 -4.16 8.34 -3.97
CA THR A 46 -5.61 8.54 -4.11
C THR A 46 -6.29 7.36 -3.40
N GLU A 47 -6.78 7.59 -2.19
CA GLU A 47 -7.56 6.59 -1.46
C GLU A 47 -8.87 6.31 -2.20
N PHE A 48 -8.87 5.30 -3.07
CA PHE A 48 -10.03 4.94 -3.88
C PHE A 48 -11.22 4.51 -3.00
N TYR A 49 -10.91 3.79 -1.92
CA TYR A 49 -11.87 3.30 -0.93
C TYR A 49 -11.70 4.05 0.39
N LYS A 50 -12.80 4.61 0.90
CA LYS A 50 -12.91 5.09 2.28
C LYS A 50 -13.78 4.09 3.05
N GLY A 51 -13.14 3.31 3.91
CA GLY A 51 -13.80 2.30 4.73
C GLY A 51 -13.70 2.66 6.21
N ASN A 52 -14.75 2.37 6.97
CA ASN A 52 -14.76 2.56 8.42
C ASN A 52 -15.57 1.45 9.11
N PHE A 53 -15.20 1.15 10.34
CA PHE A 53 -15.99 0.27 11.21
C PHE A 53 -16.71 1.10 12.28
N SER A 54 -17.87 0.63 12.68
CA SER A 54 -18.58 1.11 13.86
C SER A 54 -19.25 -0.07 14.56
N VAL A 55 -19.30 0.00 15.89
CA VAL A 55 -19.95 -1.01 16.74
C VAL A 55 -21.10 -0.34 17.46
N SER A 56 -22.26 -0.99 17.54
CA SER A 56 -23.46 -0.42 18.15
C SER A 56 -23.33 -0.17 19.65
N ASP A 57 -22.51 -0.95 20.34
CA ASP A 57 -22.30 -0.90 21.78
C ASP A 57 -20.93 -1.49 22.14
N ALA A 58 -20.52 -1.37 23.40
CA ALA A 58 -19.30 -1.97 23.92
C ALA A 58 -19.35 -3.51 23.76
N PRO A 59 -18.38 -4.11 23.06
CA PRO A 59 -18.29 -5.56 22.81
C PRO A 59 -17.80 -6.33 24.05
N ILE A 60 -18.62 -6.35 25.10
CA ILE A 60 -18.33 -7.06 26.36
C ILE A 60 -18.44 -8.58 26.14
N LEU A 61 -17.69 -9.37 26.90
CA LEU A 61 -17.74 -10.83 26.86
C LEU A 61 -19.18 -11.37 26.92
N ASN A 62 -19.48 -12.32 26.05
CA ASN A 62 -20.78 -12.97 25.86
C ASN A 62 -21.94 -12.05 25.43
N ARG A 63 -21.67 -10.79 25.10
CA ARG A 63 -22.66 -9.85 24.59
C ARG A 63 -22.69 -9.87 23.07
N THR A 64 -23.87 -9.92 22.49
CA THR A 64 -24.07 -9.71 21.05
C THR A 64 -24.15 -8.21 20.76
N VAL A 65 -23.35 -7.76 19.80
CA VAL A 65 -23.33 -6.37 19.31
C VAL A 65 -23.38 -6.35 17.79
N GLU A 66 -23.91 -5.28 17.21
CA GLU A 66 -23.88 -5.09 15.76
C GLU A 66 -22.56 -4.43 15.37
N LEU A 67 -21.86 -5.03 14.40
CA LEU A 67 -20.71 -4.47 13.71
C LEU A 67 -21.14 -4.01 12.32
N VAL A 68 -20.88 -2.75 12.02
CA VAL A 68 -21.16 -2.15 10.72
C VAL A 68 -19.85 -1.75 10.06
N PHE A 69 -19.58 -2.33 8.89
CA PHE A 69 -18.53 -1.86 7.99
C PHE A 69 -19.14 -0.95 6.92
N THR A 70 -18.71 0.30 6.88
CA THR A 70 -19.16 1.26 5.87
C THR A 70 -18.08 1.44 4.81
N LEU A 71 -18.48 1.50 3.54
CA LEU A 71 -17.57 1.70 2.41
C LEU A 71 -18.13 2.78 1.47
N GLU A 72 -17.28 3.73 1.10
CA GLU A 72 -17.52 4.76 0.08
C GLU A 72 -16.43 4.69 -0.98
N THR A 73 -16.79 4.91 -2.25
CA THR A 73 -15.87 4.93 -3.40
C THR A 73 -15.85 6.29 -4.07
N ILE A 74 -14.67 6.70 -4.54
CA ILE A 74 -14.51 7.95 -5.32
C ILE A 74 -14.95 7.81 -6.79
N ASP A 75 -15.23 6.59 -7.25
CA ASP A 75 -15.68 6.29 -8.61
C ASP A 75 -16.60 5.06 -8.63
N ASP A 76 -17.29 4.85 -9.75
CA ASP A 76 -18.14 3.67 -9.95
C ASP A 76 -17.34 2.37 -9.89
N ALA A 77 -17.64 1.54 -8.89
CA ALA A 77 -17.01 0.28 -8.56
C ALA A 77 -17.99 -0.90 -8.71
N PRO A 78 -18.25 -1.35 -9.95
CA PRO A 78 -19.12 -2.50 -10.21
C PRO A 78 -18.43 -3.81 -9.79
N ASN A 79 -19.21 -4.83 -9.43
CA ASN A 79 -18.73 -6.15 -8.99
C ASN A 79 -17.74 -6.07 -7.80
N THR A 80 -17.98 -5.16 -6.86
CA THR A 80 -17.17 -5.04 -5.65
C THR A 80 -17.50 -6.18 -4.69
N THR A 81 -16.47 -6.78 -4.10
CA THR A 81 -16.61 -7.82 -3.07
C THR A 81 -15.99 -7.35 -1.77
N ILE A 82 -16.73 -7.46 -0.67
CA ILE A 82 -16.24 -7.20 0.68
C ILE A 82 -16.22 -8.53 1.44
N LYS A 83 -15.06 -8.87 2.00
CA LYS A 83 -14.85 -10.06 2.84
C LYS A 83 -14.47 -9.65 4.25
N MET A 84 -15.26 -10.04 5.24
CA MET A 84 -14.94 -9.86 6.66
C MET A 84 -14.32 -11.12 7.25
N PHE A 85 -13.29 -10.93 8.07
CA PHE A 85 -12.59 -11.98 8.76
C PHE A 85 -12.69 -11.72 10.26
N LEU A 86 -13.36 -12.63 10.96
CA LEU A 86 -13.47 -12.62 12.41
C LEU A 86 -12.34 -13.45 13.03
N PRO A 87 -11.70 -12.97 14.11
CA PRO A 87 -10.72 -13.74 14.86
C PRO A 87 -11.39 -14.79 15.76
N GLU A 88 -10.60 -15.73 16.30
CA GLU A 88 -11.11 -16.85 17.10
C GLU A 88 -11.86 -16.47 18.39
N GLY A 89 -11.68 -15.26 18.90
CA GLY A 89 -12.40 -14.75 20.08
C GLY A 89 -13.75 -14.13 19.77
N ILE A 90 -14.17 -14.10 18.50
CA ILE A 90 -15.40 -13.44 18.03
C ILE A 90 -16.17 -14.39 17.14
N GLU A 91 -17.43 -14.66 17.49
CA GLU A 91 -18.34 -15.47 16.71
C GLU A 91 -19.32 -14.61 15.92
N LEU A 92 -19.65 -15.05 14.70
CA LEU A 92 -20.76 -14.52 13.93
C LEU A 92 -22.07 -15.07 14.51
N VAL A 93 -22.97 -14.17 14.90
CA VAL A 93 -24.31 -14.52 15.37
C VAL A 93 -25.32 -14.43 14.23
N GLU A 94 -25.26 -13.36 13.43
CA GLU A 94 -26.20 -13.11 12.33
C GLU A 94 -25.55 -12.28 11.22
N GLY A 95 -26.02 -12.47 9.98
CA GLY A 95 -25.54 -11.77 8.79
C GLY A 95 -24.63 -12.64 7.93
N ASN A 96 -23.89 -12.00 7.02
CA ASN A 96 -22.97 -12.67 6.12
C ASN A 96 -21.60 -11.97 6.17
N LEU A 97 -20.50 -12.74 6.15
CA LEU A 97 -19.15 -12.19 6.08
C LEU A 97 -18.75 -11.78 4.66
N LEU A 98 -19.53 -12.19 3.67
CA LEU A 98 -19.34 -11.87 2.27
C LEU A 98 -20.45 -10.95 1.78
N TRP A 99 -20.06 -9.83 1.17
CA TRP A 99 -20.96 -8.96 0.42
C TRP A 99 -20.44 -8.81 -1.01
N ASN A 100 -21.36 -8.80 -1.98
CA ASN A 100 -21.06 -8.56 -3.38
C ASN A 100 -22.11 -7.63 -3.98
N GLY A 101 -21.67 -6.66 -4.76
CA GLY A 101 -22.57 -5.73 -5.43
C GLY A 101 -21.84 -4.59 -6.13
N ASP A 102 -22.64 -3.76 -6.79
CA ASP A 102 -22.16 -2.54 -7.43
C ASP A 102 -22.21 -1.37 -6.44
N ILE A 103 -21.20 -0.51 -6.48
CA ILE A 103 -21.13 0.72 -5.69
C ILE A 103 -20.97 1.89 -6.65
N LYS A 104 -21.92 2.82 -6.67
CA LYS A 104 -21.80 4.03 -7.48
C LYS A 104 -20.84 5.02 -6.82
N ARG A 105 -20.27 5.92 -7.60
CA ARG A 105 -19.51 7.05 -7.07
C ARG A 105 -20.28 7.76 -5.97
N ASP A 106 -19.59 8.07 -4.87
CA ASP A 106 -20.11 8.77 -3.68
C ASP A 106 -21.26 8.03 -2.96
N GLU A 107 -21.57 6.80 -3.37
CA GLU A 107 -22.52 5.94 -2.66
C GLU A 107 -21.85 5.35 -1.42
N LYS A 108 -22.58 5.37 -0.31
CA LYS A 108 -22.16 4.77 0.95
C LYS A 108 -22.92 3.47 1.18
N ILE A 109 -22.19 2.36 1.22
CA ILE A 109 -22.74 1.05 1.57
C ILE A 109 -22.50 0.77 3.05
N GLU A 110 -23.48 0.14 3.70
CA GLU A 110 -23.37 -0.36 5.08
C GLU A 110 -23.51 -1.89 5.08
N HIS A 111 -22.43 -2.60 5.39
CA HIS A 111 -22.43 -4.04 5.58
C HIS A 111 -22.50 -4.37 7.07
N LYS A 112 -23.65 -4.88 7.52
CA LYS A 112 -23.96 -5.13 8.94
C LYS A 112 -23.90 -6.63 9.25
N ILE A 113 -23.27 -6.96 10.38
CA ILE A 113 -23.30 -8.30 10.98
C ILE A 113 -23.47 -8.19 12.49
N SER A 114 -24.07 -9.20 13.10
CA SER A 114 -24.13 -9.35 14.55
C SER A 114 -22.99 -10.26 15.00
N ILE A 115 -22.17 -9.78 15.92
CA ILE A 115 -21.03 -10.52 16.47
C ILE A 115 -21.17 -10.70 17.97
N LYS A 116 -20.52 -11.73 18.50
CA LYS A 116 -20.43 -11.98 19.95
C LYS A 116 -18.99 -12.27 20.33
N VAL A 117 -18.49 -11.57 21.35
CA VAL A 117 -17.17 -11.88 21.92
C VAL A 117 -17.30 -13.09 22.84
N VAL A 118 -16.49 -14.12 22.59
CA VAL A 118 -16.52 -15.40 23.32
C VAL A 118 -15.25 -15.69 24.11
N LYS A 119 -14.19 -14.91 23.93
CA LYS A 119 -12.94 -14.98 24.69
C LYS A 119 -12.48 -13.58 25.07
N GLU A 120 -11.98 -13.41 26.28
CA GLU A 120 -11.35 -12.16 26.73
C GLU A 120 -10.05 -11.88 25.94
N GLY A 121 -9.74 -10.61 25.72
CA GLY A 121 -8.50 -10.18 25.06
C GLY A 121 -8.70 -9.09 24.02
N GLU A 122 -7.60 -8.74 23.34
CA GLU A 122 -7.59 -7.79 22.24
C GLU A 122 -7.72 -8.52 20.90
N TRP A 123 -8.80 -8.24 20.18
CA TRP A 123 -9.15 -8.90 18.94
C TRP A 123 -9.12 -7.93 17.76
N ARG A 124 -8.60 -8.39 16.63
CA ARG A 124 -8.54 -7.59 15.39
C ARG A 124 -9.44 -8.20 14.32
N ILE A 125 -10.47 -7.46 13.93
CA ILE A 125 -11.33 -7.76 12.78
C ILE A 125 -10.73 -7.13 11.53
N ARG A 126 -10.83 -7.83 10.39
CA ARG A 126 -10.38 -7.34 9.08
C ARG A 126 -11.54 -7.35 8.09
N ALA A 127 -11.72 -6.26 7.34
CA ALA A 127 -12.47 -6.27 6.07
C ALA A 127 -11.50 -6.14 4.90
N TRP A 128 -11.71 -6.91 3.85
CA TRP A 128 -10.93 -6.88 2.62
C TRP A 128 -11.86 -6.56 1.46
N VAL A 129 -11.53 -5.49 0.73
CA VAL A 129 -12.32 -5.00 -0.41
C VAL A 129 -11.58 -5.36 -1.69
N GLU A 130 -12.26 -6.08 -2.58
CA GLU A 130 -11.77 -6.50 -3.88
C GLU A 130 -12.66 -5.96 -4.99
N ASN A 131 -12.03 -5.48 -6.07
CA ASN A 131 -12.74 -5.15 -7.30
C ASN A 131 -11.84 -5.47 -8.50
N GLU A 132 -12.37 -6.15 -9.52
CA GLU A 132 -11.57 -6.55 -10.69
C GLU A 132 -11.11 -5.35 -11.51
N LYS A 133 -11.98 -4.35 -11.71
CA LYS A 133 -11.69 -3.10 -12.44
C LYS A 133 -10.60 -2.29 -11.73
N PHE A 134 -10.55 -2.37 -10.41
CA PHE A 134 -9.62 -1.61 -9.56
C PHE A 134 -8.72 -2.52 -8.73
N SER A 135 -8.25 -3.63 -9.29
CA SER A 135 -7.46 -4.64 -8.56
C SER A 135 -6.19 -4.07 -7.88
N GLY A 136 -5.58 -3.03 -8.47
CA GLY A 136 -4.46 -2.28 -7.87
C GLY A 136 -4.82 -1.44 -6.63
N PHE A 137 -6.10 -1.33 -6.29
CA PHE A 137 -6.64 -0.56 -5.17
C PHE A 137 -7.31 -1.44 -4.11
N ASN A 138 -7.26 -2.78 -4.23
CA ASN A 138 -7.78 -3.68 -3.19
C ASN A 138 -7.17 -3.31 -1.83
N ARG A 139 -8.02 -3.20 -0.79
CA ARG A 139 -7.63 -2.59 0.49
C ARG A 139 -8.15 -3.39 1.68
N ALA A 140 -7.31 -3.47 2.72
CA ALA A 140 -7.70 -3.98 4.03
C ALA A 140 -8.08 -2.83 4.96
N PHE A 141 -9.15 -3.04 5.73
CA PHE A 141 -9.56 -2.19 6.84
C PHE A 141 -9.56 -3.01 8.13
N PHE A 142 -9.33 -2.36 9.26
CA PHE A 142 -9.19 -3.03 10.55
C PHE A 142 -10.03 -2.35 11.63
N CYS A 143 -10.53 -3.16 12.55
CA CYS A 143 -11.17 -2.74 13.80
C CYS A 143 -10.58 -3.55 14.94
N TYR A 144 -10.40 -2.91 16.09
CA TYR A 144 -9.91 -3.53 17.31
C TYR A 144 -11.04 -3.57 18.34
N ILE A 145 -11.19 -4.71 18.99
CA ILE A 145 -12.20 -4.96 20.02
C ILE A 145 -11.48 -5.45 21.26
N ASP A 146 -11.79 -4.83 22.39
CA ASP A 146 -11.38 -5.20 23.73
C ASP A 146 -12.60 -5.64 24.55
N SER A 147 -12.43 -6.68 25.37
CA SER A 147 -13.47 -7.17 26.31
C SER A 147 -12.87 -7.56 27.64
#